data_AF-A0A9D7N733-F1
#
_entry.id   AF-A0A9D7N733-F1
#
_cell.length_a   1.000
_cell.length_b   1.000
_cell.length_c   1.000
_cell.angle_alpha   90.00
_cell.angle_beta   90.00
_cell.angle_gamma   90.00
#
_symmetry.space_group_name_H-M   'P 1'
#
loop_
_entity.id
_entity.type
_entity.pdbx_description
1 polymer ?
#
loop_
_entity_poly.entity_id
_entity_poly.type
_entity_poly.pdbx_seq_one_letter_code
_entity_poly.pdbx_strand_id
1 'polypeptide(L)'
;MRSASTLLLSSTVALALAALAPAQVSQVIPPDLASAYGSSSSAYPWGGSGGNKRAMYCYDASYFAGLPGPITIQQIAWRAPSGTVGTTIGPLVYQMACDLSSTASAPMALNNTFDQNHGPDRTRVFGGALSVGPLSVQNLQFTHVMPLATPFRYDPSQGNFLIDLVCTSVSGTLAGAQGPFNTHPGVGRIANTTSAAATTANFPSASTTQNFAYEIEITGTTCNGRVVLRGVGCNDAGGVPLAISYRGCPDRLSTLSTTVALSAGNQGPSFLMIGLSDLQWLGIQLPLDLGLLGATGCSLYVSQEVLVGPLATGGGSSSFALPIPAGAFLVGARAYLQYANLSPGANPLSLVTSSYLDLTIG
;
A
#
# COMPACT_ATOMS: atom_id res chain seq x y z
N MET A 1 7.62 51.37 -46.88
CA MET A 1 7.54 49.98 -47.37
C MET A 1 8.55 49.18 -46.56
N ARG A 2 8.12 48.51 -45.48
CA ARG A 2 7.99 47.03 -45.33
C ARG A 2 9.30 46.30 -45.72
N SER A 3 9.90 45.37 -44.99
CA SER A 3 9.70 44.67 -43.72
C SER A 3 10.88 43.66 -43.66
N ALA A 4 11.46 43.36 -42.50
CA ALA A 4 12.05 42.03 -42.20
C ALA A 4 12.55 42.00 -40.75
N SER A 5 11.61 41.81 -39.83
CA SER A 5 11.88 41.37 -38.46
C SER A 5 11.81 39.84 -38.43
N THR A 6 12.92 39.17 -38.10
CA THR A 6 12.88 37.75 -37.69
C THR A 6 13.97 37.51 -36.64
N LEU A 7 13.65 37.83 -35.38
CA LEU A 7 14.42 37.35 -34.24
C LEU A 7 13.63 36.19 -33.61
N LEU A 8 14.10 34.97 -33.84
CA LEU A 8 13.63 33.77 -33.16
C LEU A 8 14.06 33.84 -31.69
N LEU A 9 13.16 34.27 -30.79
CA LEU A 9 13.30 33.94 -29.37
C LEU A 9 12.68 32.56 -29.13
N SER A 10 13.56 31.55 -29.12
CA SER A 10 13.31 30.25 -28.48
C SER A 10 13.34 30.46 -26.96
N SER A 11 12.19 30.80 -26.37
CA SER A 11 12.01 30.75 -24.92
C SER A 11 11.54 29.35 -24.53
N THR A 12 12.51 28.47 -24.22
CA THR A 12 12.27 27.24 -23.46
C THR A 12 11.85 27.61 -22.04
N VAL A 13 10.54 27.59 -21.78
CA VAL A 13 10.02 27.59 -20.41
C VAL A 13 10.33 26.22 -19.80
N ALA A 14 11.48 26.12 -19.14
CA ALA A 14 11.76 24.99 -18.24
C ALA A 14 10.91 25.18 -16.98
N LEU A 15 9.67 24.72 -17.02
CA LEU A 15 8.84 24.60 -15.82
C LEU A 15 9.46 23.48 -14.97
N ALA A 16 10.21 23.85 -13.94
CA ALA A 16 10.68 22.91 -12.94
C ALA A 16 9.47 22.39 -12.16
N LEU A 17 8.92 21.24 -12.57
CA LEU A 17 7.94 20.51 -11.77
C LEU A 17 8.70 19.89 -10.59
N ALA A 18 8.64 20.55 -9.43
CA ALA A 18 8.93 19.89 -8.17
C ALA A 18 7.88 18.78 -7.99
N ALA A 19 8.31 17.52 -8.02
CA ALA A 19 7.45 16.40 -7.65
C ALA A 19 7.05 16.58 -6.18
N LEU A 20 5.81 17.01 -5.94
CA LEU A 20 5.19 16.91 -4.62
C LEU A 20 5.10 15.43 -4.29
N ALA A 21 6.01 14.94 -3.44
CA ALA A 21 5.87 13.61 -2.86
C ALA A 21 4.51 13.56 -2.13
N PRO A 22 3.77 12.45 -2.24
CA PRO A 22 2.52 12.31 -1.50
C PRO A 22 2.80 12.56 -0.01
N ALA A 23 1.98 13.40 0.62
CA ALA A 23 2.17 13.75 2.02
C ALA A 23 2.19 12.48 2.87
N GLN A 24 3.34 12.21 3.49
CA GLN A 24 3.46 11.14 4.45
C GLN A 24 2.65 11.55 5.69
N VAL A 25 1.70 10.71 6.07
CA VAL A 25 0.87 10.88 7.25
C VAL A 25 1.31 9.88 8.29
N SER A 26 1.45 10.34 9.54
CA SER A 26 1.60 9.49 10.72
C SER A 26 0.44 9.74 11.66
N GLN A 27 -0.16 8.68 12.18
CA GLN A 27 -1.28 8.78 13.11
C GLN A 27 -1.17 7.70 14.20
N VAL A 28 -1.33 8.14 15.45
CA VAL A 28 -1.46 7.24 16.59
C VAL A 28 -2.91 6.74 16.70
N ILE A 29 -3.06 5.45 16.95
CA ILE A 29 -4.33 4.76 17.13
C ILE A 29 -4.28 4.00 18.47
N PRO A 30 -5.22 4.23 19.39
CA PRO A 30 -6.28 5.25 19.38
C PRO A 30 -5.74 6.71 19.43
N PRO A 31 -6.40 7.70 18.80
CA PRO A 31 -5.90 9.08 18.72
C PRO A 31 -5.79 9.81 20.07
N ASP A 32 -6.65 9.49 21.03
CA ASP A 32 -6.63 10.07 22.38
C ASP A 32 -5.39 9.64 23.18
N LEU A 33 -4.70 8.58 22.75
CA LEU A 33 -3.44 8.10 23.31
C LEU A 33 -2.21 8.60 22.54
N ALA A 34 -2.36 9.63 21.69
CA ALA A 34 -1.23 10.26 21.02
C ALA A 34 -0.21 10.86 22.00
N SER A 35 -0.71 11.48 23.08
CA SER A 35 0.10 12.19 24.09
C SER A 35 0.01 11.57 25.50
N ALA A 36 -0.47 10.33 25.61
CA ALA A 36 -0.63 9.62 26.88
C ALA A 36 -0.43 8.11 26.68
N TYR A 37 -0.18 7.39 27.77
CA TYR A 37 -0.20 5.94 27.77
C TYR A 37 -1.61 5.44 28.05
N GLY A 38 -1.98 4.32 27.43
CA GLY A 38 -3.14 3.53 27.81
C GLY A 38 -2.98 2.92 29.20
N SER A 39 -4.04 2.32 29.70
CA SER A 39 -4.12 1.84 31.08
C SER A 39 -3.38 0.52 31.37
N SER A 40 -2.84 -0.17 30.36
CA SER A 40 -2.20 -1.47 30.54
C SER A 40 -1.14 -1.79 29.48
N SER A 41 -0.53 -2.96 29.59
CA SER A 41 0.38 -3.50 28.57
C SER A 41 0.13 -4.99 28.38
N SER A 42 0.59 -5.52 27.26
CA SER A 42 0.49 -6.95 26.97
C SER A 42 1.68 -7.51 26.23
N ALA A 43 1.90 -8.80 26.45
CA ALA A 43 2.93 -9.62 25.86
C ALA A 43 2.47 -10.39 24.60
N TYR A 44 1.25 -10.23 24.09
CA TYR A 44 0.79 -11.04 22.95
C TYR A 44 0.83 -10.29 21.61
N PRO A 45 1.74 -10.55 20.68
CA PRO A 45 2.74 -11.61 20.69
C PRO A 45 4.15 -11.15 21.14
N TRP A 46 4.32 -9.88 21.53
CA TRP A 46 5.63 -9.24 21.73
C TRP A 46 6.44 -9.76 22.94
N GLY A 47 5.83 -10.42 23.91
CA GLY A 47 6.47 -10.85 25.14
C GLY A 47 6.15 -12.29 25.57
N GLY A 48 6.85 -12.73 26.62
CA GLY A 48 6.72 -14.08 27.20
C GLY A 48 7.53 -15.15 26.49
N SER A 49 7.90 -16.21 27.22
CA SER A 49 8.64 -17.32 26.65
C SER A 49 7.84 -18.01 25.54
N GLY A 50 8.53 -18.32 24.43
CA GLY A 50 8.08 -19.34 23.49
C GLY A 50 7.53 -18.85 22.16
N GLY A 51 7.41 -17.55 21.87
CA GLY A 51 7.17 -16.98 20.53
C GLY A 51 6.02 -17.54 19.69
N ASN A 52 5.28 -18.55 20.14
CA ASN A 52 4.38 -19.39 19.37
C ASN A 52 2.95 -18.97 19.67
N LYS A 53 2.56 -17.81 19.13
CA LYS A 53 1.31 -17.13 19.48
C LYS A 53 0.69 -16.49 18.24
N ARG A 54 -0.64 -16.55 18.14
CA ARG A 54 -1.43 -15.76 17.20
C ARG A 54 -2.28 -14.77 17.98
N ALA A 55 -2.26 -13.50 17.62
CA ALA A 55 -3.04 -12.46 18.29
C ALA A 55 -3.66 -11.54 17.26
N MET A 56 -4.96 -11.32 17.40
CA MET A 56 -5.73 -10.47 16.52
C MET A 56 -6.25 -9.26 17.29
N TYR A 57 -6.10 -8.10 16.67
CA TYR A 57 -6.41 -6.79 17.21
C TYR A 57 -7.36 -6.07 16.28
N CYS A 58 -8.45 -5.52 16.84
CA CYS A 58 -9.43 -4.76 16.09
C CYS A 58 -9.53 -3.34 16.66
N TYR A 59 -9.54 -2.37 15.75
CA TYR A 59 -9.65 -0.95 16.04
C TYR A 59 -10.86 -0.37 15.31
N ASP A 60 -11.66 0.41 16.02
CA ASP A 60 -12.83 1.05 15.45
C ASP A 60 -12.45 2.02 14.31
N ALA A 61 -13.24 2.03 13.24
CA ALA A 61 -13.02 2.90 12.10
C ALA A 61 -13.01 4.39 12.47
N SER A 62 -13.74 4.79 13.53
CA SER A 62 -13.78 6.18 14.00
C SER A 62 -12.42 6.72 14.45
N TYR A 63 -11.47 5.85 14.84
CA TYR A 63 -10.11 6.26 15.17
C TYR A 63 -9.33 6.84 13.99
N PHE A 64 -9.85 6.67 12.78
CA PHE A 64 -9.22 7.12 11.55
C PHE A 64 -9.87 8.39 10.98
N ALA A 65 -10.82 8.98 11.70
CA ALA A 65 -11.54 10.20 11.28
C ALA A 65 -10.64 11.44 11.12
N GLY A 66 -9.42 11.42 11.70
CA GLY A 66 -8.40 12.46 11.48
C GLY A 66 -7.70 12.38 10.12
N LEU A 67 -7.87 11.28 9.38
CA LEU A 67 -7.32 11.15 8.03
C LEU A 67 -8.22 11.86 7.02
N PRO A 68 -7.65 12.58 6.03
CA PRO A 68 -8.42 13.23 4.97
C PRO A 68 -9.16 12.24 4.04
N GLY A 69 -8.81 10.96 4.09
CA GLY A 69 -9.36 9.90 3.26
C GLY A 69 -8.64 8.57 3.51
N PRO A 70 -8.80 7.59 2.61
CA PRO A 70 -8.12 6.30 2.72
C PRO A 70 -6.60 6.45 2.80
N ILE A 71 -5.97 5.64 3.64
CA ILE A 71 -4.51 5.63 3.81
C ILE A 71 -3.93 4.35 3.22
N THR A 72 -2.85 4.51 2.45
CA THR A 72 -1.96 3.40 2.12
C THR A 72 -0.90 3.30 3.20
N ILE A 73 -1.14 2.42 4.17
CA ILE A 73 -0.24 2.13 5.29
C ILE A 73 1.00 1.44 4.75
N GLN A 74 2.16 1.92 5.17
CA GLN A 74 3.48 1.39 4.79
C GLN A 74 4.26 0.91 6.01
N GLN A 75 3.88 1.33 7.21
CA GLN A 75 4.52 0.94 8.46
C GLN A 75 3.49 0.93 9.58
N ILE A 76 3.64 -0.01 10.50
CA ILE A 76 2.96 -0.01 11.79
C ILE A 76 4.02 -0.12 12.87
N ALA A 77 3.91 0.71 13.92
CA ALA A 77 4.78 0.63 15.07
C ALA A 77 3.97 0.45 16.36
N TRP A 78 4.50 -0.28 17.35
CA TRP A 78 3.83 -0.51 18.64
C TRP A 78 4.53 0.24 19.77
N ARG A 79 3.73 0.87 20.64
CA ARG A 79 4.25 1.69 21.74
C ARG A 79 4.88 0.82 22.82
N ALA A 80 6.07 1.20 23.30
CA ALA A 80 6.69 0.55 24.45
C ALA A 80 5.83 0.75 25.72
N PRO A 81 5.83 -0.24 26.65
CA PRO A 81 5.12 -0.10 27.90
C PRO A 81 5.66 1.06 28.74
N SER A 82 4.79 1.80 29.43
CA SER A 82 5.20 2.94 30.26
C SER A 82 6.22 2.56 31.34
N GLY A 83 6.11 1.34 31.90
CA GLY A 83 7.06 0.81 32.88
C GLY A 83 8.46 0.50 32.35
N THR A 84 8.71 0.66 31.05
CA THR A 84 10.03 0.44 30.42
C THR A 84 10.79 1.73 30.14
N VAL A 85 10.21 2.90 30.40
CA VAL A 85 10.89 4.19 30.19
C VAL A 85 12.19 4.26 30.98
N GLY A 86 13.28 4.63 30.32
CA GLY A 86 14.62 4.68 30.92
C GLY A 86 15.34 3.33 31.00
N THR A 87 14.70 2.23 30.59
CA THR A 87 15.33 0.90 30.48
C THR A 87 15.79 0.63 29.05
N THR A 88 16.70 -0.36 28.88
CA THR A 88 17.11 -0.84 27.56
C THR A 88 16.33 -2.10 27.19
N ILE A 89 15.68 -2.08 26.04
CA ILE A 89 15.13 -3.29 25.40
C ILE A 89 16.07 -3.77 24.28
N GLY A 90 15.93 -5.02 23.87
CA GLY A 90 16.73 -5.61 22.79
C GLY A 90 18.13 -6.06 23.20
N PRO A 91 18.89 -6.67 22.28
CA PRO A 91 18.46 -7.05 20.94
C PRO A 91 17.36 -8.12 20.98
N LEU A 92 16.36 -8.00 20.11
CA LEU A 92 15.20 -8.90 20.02
C LEU A 92 14.88 -9.19 18.55
N VAL A 93 14.58 -10.45 18.22
CA VAL A 93 14.19 -10.90 16.88
C VAL A 93 12.94 -11.77 16.98
N TYR A 94 11.92 -11.45 16.21
CA TYR A 94 10.68 -12.22 16.09
C TYR A 94 10.57 -12.80 14.69
N GLN A 95 10.15 -14.04 14.59
CA GLN A 95 9.69 -14.61 13.32
C GLN A 95 8.18 -14.42 13.21
N MET A 96 7.78 -13.44 12.39
CA MET A 96 6.42 -12.93 12.33
C MET A 96 5.81 -13.10 10.96
N ALA A 97 4.49 -13.20 10.94
CA ALA A 97 3.67 -12.83 9.81
C ALA A 97 2.56 -11.88 10.28
N CYS A 98 2.20 -10.92 9.43
CA CYS A 98 1.13 -9.96 9.71
C CYS A 98 0.18 -9.92 8.53
N ASP A 99 -1.10 -10.13 8.81
CA ASP A 99 -2.19 -9.87 7.87
C ASP A 99 -2.99 -8.65 8.32
N LEU A 100 -3.32 -7.78 7.36
CA LEU A 100 -4.25 -6.67 7.58
C LEU A 100 -5.50 -6.88 6.74
N SER A 101 -6.63 -6.40 7.25
CA SER A 101 -7.89 -6.30 6.49
C SER A 101 -8.79 -5.23 7.09
N SER A 102 -9.72 -4.73 6.29
CA SER A 102 -10.95 -4.14 6.83
C SER A 102 -11.82 -5.27 7.41
N THR A 103 -12.71 -4.97 8.36
CA THR A 103 -13.64 -5.97 8.91
C THR A 103 -15.00 -5.38 9.27
N ALA A 104 -16.05 -6.18 9.07
CA ALA A 104 -17.39 -5.89 9.58
C ALA A 104 -17.55 -6.28 11.07
N SER A 105 -16.63 -7.07 11.64
CA SER A 105 -16.66 -7.43 13.06
C SER A 105 -16.50 -6.18 13.92
N ALA A 106 -17.34 -6.04 14.94
CA ALA A 106 -17.17 -4.98 15.93
C ALA A 106 -15.96 -5.28 16.82
N PRO A 107 -15.22 -4.27 17.32
CA PRO A 107 -14.02 -4.51 18.13
C PRO A 107 -14.27 -5.38 19.36
N MET A 108 -15.46 -5.31 19.96
CA MET A 108 -15.85 -6.10 21.14
C MET A 108 -16.67 -7.38 20.82
N ALA A 109 -16.78 -7.75 19.55
CA ALA A 109 -17.54 -8.92 19.10
C ALA A 109 -16.77 -9.71 18.02
N LEU A 110 -15.47 -9.93 18.24
CA LEU A 110 -14.65 -10.77 17.37
C LEU A 110 -15.05 -12.24 17.51
N ASN A 111 -15.11 -12.94 16.38
CA ASN A 111 -15.27 -14.38 16.35
C ASN A 111 -13.98 -15.07 16.78
N ASN A 112 -14.03 -16.11 17.61
CA ASN A 112 -12.81 -16.80 18.03
C ASN A 112 -12.11 -17.54 16.89
N THR A 113 -12.80 -17.89 15.82
CA THR A 113 -12.17 -18.38 14.60
C THR A 113 -11.56 -17.20 13.87
N PHE A 114 -10.24 -17.09 13.88
CA PHE A 114 -9.53 -15.90 13.38
C PHE A 114 -9.96 -15.54 11.95
N ASP A 115 -10.03 -16.53 11.06
CA ASP A 115 -10.34 -16.31 9.65
C ASP A 115 -11.77 -15.81 9.40
N GLN A 116 -12.69 -15.95 10.37
CA GLN A 116 -14.06 -15.43 10.27
C GLN A 116 -14.15 -13.92 10.53
N ASN A 117 -13.07 -13.27 10.97
CA ASN A 117 -13.05 -11.82 11.19
C ASN A 117 -12.46 -11.05 10.01
N HIS A 118 -11.73 -11.69 9.10
CA HIS A 118 -11.11 -10.97 8.00
C HIS A 118 -12.12 -10.55 6.95
N GLY A 119 -11.97 -9.32 6.43
CA GLY A 119 -12.67 -8.86 5.24
C GLY A 119 -12.08 -9.41 3.95
N PRO A 120 -12.73 -9.14 2.79
CA PRO A 120 -12.30 -9.62 1.48
C PRO A 120 -10.97 -9.01 1.01
N ASP A 121 -10.50 -7.93 1.64
CA ASP A 121 -9.24 -7.24 1.37
C ASP A 121 -8.05 -7.79 2.16
N ARG A 122 -8.21 -8.93 2.85
CA ARG A 122 -7.13 -9.56 3.63
C ARG A 122 -5.85 -9.68 2.81
N THR A 123 -4.80 -9.07 3.31
CA THR A 123 -3.49 -9.00 2.65
C THR A 123 -2.39 -9.40 3.63
N ARG A 124 -1.48 -10.27 3.19
CA ARG A 124 -0.22 -10.54 3.91
C ARG A 124 0.72 -9.36 3.70
N VAL A 125 0.86 -8.52 4.72
CA VAL A 125 1.64 -7.28 4.63
C VAL A 125 3.07 -7.43 5.13
N PHE A 126 3.34 -8.44 5.95
CA PHE A 126 4.67 -8.75 6.45
C PHE A 126 4.85 -10.25 6.65
N GLY A 127 6.05 -10.75 6.38
CA GLY A 127 6.47 -12.12 6.66
C GLY A 127 7.99 -12.20 6.76
N GLY A 128 8.50 -12.63 7.91
CA GLY A 128 9.93 -12.79 8.15
C GLY A 128 10.38 -12.30 9.52
N ALA A 129 11.67 -11.96 9.60
CA ALA A 129 12.30 -11.51 10.84
C ALA A 129 12.01 -10.03 11.10
N LEU A 130 11.36 -9.73 12.22
CA LEU A 130 11.26 -8.38 12.77
C LEU A 130 12.30 -8.23 13.88
N SER A 131 13.24 -7.32 13.72
CA SER A 131 14.33 -7.10 14.69
C SER A 131 14.22 -5.72 15.33
N VAL A 132 14.50 -5.64 16.63
CA VAL A 132 14.76 -4.38 17.32
C VAL A 132 16.14 -4.49 17.95
N GLY A 133 17.00 -3.53 17.64
CA GLY A 133 18.33 -3.43 18.24
C GLY A 133 18.25 -3.05 19.73
N PRO A 134 19.40 -3.01 20.43
CA PRO A 134 19.47 -2.41 21.76
C PRO A 134 18.96 -0.98 21.71
N LEU A 135 17.93 -0.67 22.48
CA LEU A 135 17.25 0.63 22.47
C LEU A 135 16.92 1.08 23.89
N SER A 136 17.41 2.26 24.29
CA SER A 136 16.99 2.94 25.52
C SER A 136 15.65 3.61 25.30
N VAL A 137 14.62 3.13 26.01
CA VAL A 137 13.23 3.54 25.77
C VAL A 137 12.99 4.96 26.30
N GLN A 138 12.54 5.83 25.41
CA GLN A 138 12.12 7.19 25.70
C GLN A 138 10.61 7.25 26.02
N ASN A 139 10.19 8.35 26.63
CA ASN A 139 8.78 8.59 26.91
C ASN A 139 7.95 8.58 25.63
N LEU A 140 6.82 7.87 25.65
CA LEU A 140 5.91 7.68 24.51
C LEU A 140 6.60 7.13 23.23
N GLN A 141 7.68 6.37 23.37
CA GLN A 141 8.38 5.83 22.19
C GLN A 141 7.67 4.59 21.60
N PHE A 142 7.59 4.55 20.28
CA PHE A 142 7.26 3.34 19.51
C PHE A 142 8.53 2.55 19.23
N THR A 143 8.53 1.25 19.52
CA THR A 143 9.76 0.44 19.57
C THR A 143 9.77 -0.74 18.63
N HIS A 144 8.64 -1.43 18.45
CA HIS A 144 8.51 -2.50 17.47
C HIS A 144 8.03 -1.86 16.19
N VAL A 145 8.92 -1.62 15.22
CA VAL A 145 8.60 -0.92 13.97
C VAL A 145 8.57 -1.93 12.83
N MET A 146 7.38 -2.24 12.31
CA MET A 146 7.19 -3.18 11.22
C MET A 146 6.97 -2.44 9.90
N PRO A 147 7.95 -2.46 8.98
CA PRO A 147 7.72 -2.01 7.60
C PRO A 147 6.85 -3.04 6.88
N LEU A 148 5.88 -2.58 6.10
CA LEU A 148 5.03 -3.47 5.31
C LEU A 148 5.71 -3.79 3.98
N ALA A 149 5.98 -5.07 3.73
CA ALA A 149 6.49 -5.56 2.45
C ALA A 149 5.47 -5.35 1.33
N THR A 150 4.17 -5.46 1.67
CA THR A 150 3.06 -5.05 0.80
C THR A 150 2.28 -3.95 1.52
N PRO A 151 2.35 -2.69 1.06
CA PRO A 151 1.55 -1.61 1.61
C PRO A 151 0.06 -1.94 1.57
N PHE A 152 -0.68 -1.50 2.58
CA PHE A 152 -2.10 -1.83 2.74
C PHE A 152 -2.97 -0.58 2.65
N ARG A 153 -3.89 -0.54 1.68
CA ARG A 153 -4.85 0.55 1.57
C ARG A 153 -6.03 0.28 2.51
N TYR A 154 -6.12 1.06 3.57
CA TYR A 154 -7.24 1.04 4.50
C TYR A 154 -8.18 2.21 4.23
N ASP A 155 -9.47 1.90 4.11
CA ASP A 155 -10.55 2.87 3.95
C ASP A 155 -11.52 2.71 5.13
N PRO A 156 -11.55 3.65 6.08
CA PRO A 156 -12.40 3.55 7.26
C PRO A 156 -13.91 3.45 6.94
N SER A 157 -14.34 3.83 5.74
CA SER A 157 -15.73 3.64 5.31
C SER A 157 -16.11 2.18 5.03
N GLN A 158 -15.11 1.30 4.86
CA GLN A 158 -15.30 -0.12 4.51
C GLN A 158 -15.32 -1.05 5.73
N GLY A 159 -15.18 -0.52 6.95
CA GLY A 159 -15.23 -1.28 8.19
C GLY A 159 -14.08 -0.94 9.13
N ASN A 160 -13.98 -1.69 10.23
CA ASN A 160 -12.96 -1.54 11.25
C ASN A 160 -11.60 -2.05 10.77
N PHE A 161 -10.52 -1.59 11.42
CA PHE A 161 -9.16 -2.00 11.08
C PHE A 161 -8.75 -3.24 11.87
N LEU A 162 -8.38 -4.32 11.18
CA LEU A 162 -7.98 -5.58 11.79
C LEU A 162 -6.50 -5.88 11.53
N ILE A 163 -5.77 -6.23 12.59
CA ILE A 163 -4.39 -6.73 12.54
C ILE A 163 -4.38 -8.16 13.06
N ASP A 164 -3.89 -9.11 12.29
CA ASP A 164 -3.64 -10.48 12.72
C ASP A 164 -2.13 -10.77 12.71
N LEU A 165 -1.58 -10.95 13.91
CA LEU A 165 -0.16 -11.19 14.12
C LEU A 165 0.06 -12.66 14.47
N VAL A 166 0.88 -13.33 13.66
CA VAL A 166 1.36 -14.68 13.90
C VAL A 166 2.84 -14.58 14.25
N CYS A 167 3.19 -14.86 15.50
CA CYS A 167 4.57 -15.04 15.94
C CYS A 167 4.84 -16.53 16.05
N THR A 168 5.95 -17.01 15.49
CA THR A 168 6.34 -18.43 15.55
C THR A 168 7.51 -18.67 16.49
N SER A 169 8.42 -17.70 16.61
CA SER A 169 9.55 -17.76 17.52
C SER A 169 10.03 -16.35 17.86
N VAL A 170 10.70 -16.24 19.00
CA VAL A 170 11.33 -15.02 19.48
C VAL A 170 12.66 -15.36 20.13
N SER A 171 13.65 -14.50 19.95
CA SER A 171 14.93 -14.54 20.67
C SER A 171 15.29 -13.16 21.22
N GLY A 172 16.07 -13.14 22.31
CA GLY A 172 16.52 -11.91 22.95
C GLY A 172 15.68 -11.45 24.15
N THR A 173 15.91 -10.22 24.58
CA THR A 173 15.21 -9.62 25.74
C THR A 173 13.80 -9.21 25.33
N LEU A 174 12.80 -9.89 25.88
CA LEU A 174 11.40 -9.73 25.50
C LEU A 174 10.80 -8.42 26.03
N ALA A 175 9.97 -7.77 25.22
CA ALA A 175 9.27 -6.55 25.60
C ALA A 175 7.81 -6.62 25.15
N GLY A 176 6.88 -6.35 26.06
CA GLY A 176 5.47 -6.16 25.70
C GLY A 176 5.25 -4.86 24.92
N ALA A 177 3.98 -4.53 24.66
CA ALA A 177 3.58 -3.22 24.16
C ALA A 177 2.41 -2.64 24.97
N GLN A 178 2.30 -1.32 24.99
CA GLN A 178 1.24 -0.59 25.71
C GLN A 178 -0.08 -0.69 24.97
N GLY A 179 -1.19 -0.67 25.71
CA GLY A 179 -2.52 -0.44 25.15
C GLY A 179 -3.55 -0.06 26.21
N PRO A 180 -4.70 0.51 25.80
CA PRO A 180 -5.82 0.68 26.70
C PRO A 180 -6.46 -0.65 27.09
N PHE A 181 -7.14 -0.68 28.24
CA PHE A 181 -7.75 -1.89 28.80
C PHE A 181 -9.11 -1.63 29.47
N ASN A 182 -9.94 -2.67 29.51
CA ASN A 182 -11.20 -2.84 30.26
C ASN A 182 -12.38 -1.98 29.78
N THR A 183 -12.25 -0.67 29.85
CA THR A 183 -13.36 0.27 29.61
C THR A 183 -13.13 1.20 28.43
N HIS A 184 -12.09 0.97 27.63
CA HIS A 184 -11.80 1.83 26.50
C HIS A 184 -12.71 1.46 25.33
N PRO A 185 -13.45 2.41 24.73
CA PRO A 185 -14.29 2.09 23.58
C PRO A 185 -13.43 1.61 22.40
N GLY A 186 -14.04 1.04 21.36
CA GLY A 186 -13.43 0.92 20.04
C GLY A 186 -12.19 0.05 19.88
N VAL A 187 -11.84 -0.77 20.87
CA VAL A 187 -10.71 -1.72 20.80
C VAL A 187 -11.14 -3.11 21.18
N GLY A 188 -10.50 -4.11 20.59
CA GLY A 188 -10.57 -5.46 21.15
C GLY A 188 -9.56 -6.44 20.60
N ARG A 189 -9.41 -7.54 21.34
CA ARG A 189 -8.45 -8.60 21.06
C ARG A 189 -9.00 -9.98 21.32
N ILE A 190 -8.58 -10.91 20.48
CA ILE A 190 -8.54 -12.35 20.75
C ILE A 190 -7.12 -12.88 20.51
N ALA A 191 -6.73 -13.96 21.18
CA ALA A 191 -5.42 -14.58 20.96
C ALA A 191 -5.46 -16.09 21.15
N ASN A 192 -4.55 -16.80 20.48
CA ASN A 192 -4.12 -18.13 20.86
C ASN A 192 -2.72 -18.01 21.48
N THR A 193 -2.64 -18.31 22.77
CA THR A 193 -1.42 -18.11 23.56
C THR A 193 -0.46 -19.29 23.50
N THR A 194 -0.86 -20.39 22.84
CA THR A 194 -0.17 -21.68 22.83
C THR A 194 0.29 -22.14 21.45
N SER A 195 -0.29 -21.60 20.37
CA SER A 195 0.07 -21.97 19.00
C SER A 195 -0.14 -20.82 18.02
N ALA A 196 0.91 -20.52 17.25
CA ALA A 196 0.90 -19.59 16.13
C ALA A 196 0.02 -20.08 14.97
N ALA A 197 -0.08 -21.40 14.81
CA ALA A 197 -0.83 -22.06 13.74
C ALA A 197 -2.30 -22.31 14.08
N ALA A 198 -2.76 -21.89 15.27
CA ALA A 198 -4.14 -22.12 15.68
C ALA A 198 -5.13 -21.36 14.78
N THR A 199 -6.22 -22.04 14.45
CA THR A 199 -7.37 -21.46 13.74
C THR A 199 -8.34 -20.75 14.68
N THR A 200 -8.31 -21.09 15.98
CA THR A 200 -9.18 -20.51 17.01
C THR A 200 -8.41 -19.89 18.17
N ALA A 201 -8.94 -18.80 18.73
CA ALA A 201 -8.46 -18.17 19.94
C ALA A 201 -8.78 -19.00 21.20
N ASN A 202 -7.91 -18.92 22.21
CA ASN A 202 -8.11 -19.49 23.54
C ASN A 202 -8.10 -18.43 24.66
N PHE A 203 -7.92 -17.16 24.30
CA PHE A 203 -7.82 -16.03 25.21
C PHE A 203 -8.66 -14.84 24.68
N PRO A 204 -9.34 -14.07 25.55
CA PRO A 204 -9.39 -14.17 27.02
C PRO A 204 -10.17 -15.39 27.55
N SER A 205 -11.07 -15.93 26.73
CA SER A 205 -11.69 -17.25 26.87
C SER A 205 -12.30 -17.63 25.52
N ALA A 206 -12.57 -18.92 25.28
CA ALA A 206 -13.16 -19.40 24.02
C ALA A 206 -14.65 -19.04 23.89
N SER A 207 -15.03 -17.76 23.99
CA SER A 207 -16.35 -17.18 23.63
C SER A 207 -16.40 -15.65 23.73
N THR A 208 -15.28 -14.99 24.03
CA THR A 208 -15.30 -13.58 24.45
C THR A 208 -14.19 -12.80 23.79
N THR A 209 -14.43 -11.54 23.47
CA THR A 209 -13.40 -10.59 23.08
C THR A 209 -12.92 -9.80 24.30
N GLN A 210 -11.61 -9.59 24.43
CA GLN A 210 -11.09 -8.72 25.47
C GLN A 210 -11.12 -7.27 25.02
N ASN A 211 -11.53 -6.37 25.91
CA ASN A 211 -11.36 -4.93 25.72
C ASN A 211 -9.88 -4.54 25.90
N PHE A 212 -9.09 -4.77 24.85
CA PHE A 212 -7.69 -4.39 24.75
C PHE A 212 -7.27 -4.36 23.29
N ALA A 213 -6.55 -3.34 22.87
CA ALA A 213 -5.69 -3.41 21.71
C ALA A 213 -4.42 -2.62 21.98
N TYR A 214 -3.36 -2.83 21.19
CA TYR A 214 -2.14 -2.06 21.39
C TYR A 214 -2.29 -0.61 20.92
N GLU A 215 -1.57 0.31 21.55
CA GLU A 215 -1.29 1.61 20.95
C GLU A 215 -0.34 1.43 19.78
N ILE A 216 -0.80 1.83 18.61
CA ILE A 216 -0.02 1.76 17.38
C ILE A 216 0.17 3.14 16.78
N GLU A 217 1.25 3.30 16.04
CA GLU A 217 1.42 4.37 15.08
C GLU A 217 1.36 3.75 13.68
N ILE A 218 0.49 4.27 12.84
CA ILE A 218 0.47 3.94 11.42
C ILE A 218 1.15 5.06 10.65
N THR A 219 2.01 4.69 9.70
CA THR A 219 2.64 5.64 8.80
C THR A 219 2.36 5.23 7.37
N GLY A 220 1.97 6.18 6.54
CA GLY A 220 1.58 5.90 5.17
C GLY A 220 1.36 7.16 4.37
N THR A 221 0.65 7.03 3.26
CA THR A 221 0.27 8.15 2.38
C THR A 221 -1.23 8.13 2.19
N THR A 222 -1.88 9.28 2.31
CA THR A 222 -3.32 9.41 2.03
C THR A 222 -3.52 9.84 0.59
N CYS A 223 -4.33 9.09 -0.15
CA CYS A 223 -4.79 9.49 -1.48
C CYS A 223 -6.32 9.49 -1.45
N ASN A 224 -6.92 10.58 -1.93
CA ASN A 224 -8.37 10.66 -2.12
C ASN A 224 -8.80 9.76 -3.29
N GLY A 225 -7.99 9.69 -4.34
CA GLY A 225 -8.19 8.82 -5.47
C GLY A 225 -7.66 7.40 -5.24
N ARG A 226 -7.82 6.56 -6.26
CA ARG A 226 -7.47 5.14 -6.22
C ARG A 226 -6.80 4.72 -7.51
N VAL A 227 -5.82 3.81 -7.39
CA VAL A 227 -5.17 3.14 -8.52
C VAL A 227 -5.32 1.64 -8.32
N VAL A 228 -5.69 0.91 -9.38
CA VAL A 228 -5.70 -0.56 -9.39
C VAL A 228 -4.88 -1.04 -10.57
N LEU A 229 -3.94 -1.95 -10.31
CA LEU A 229 -3.24 -2.65 -11.38
C LEU A 229 -4.10 -3.81 -11.88
N ARG A 230 -4.28 -3.91 -13.20
CA ARG A 230 -5.08 -4.94 -13.87
C ARG A 230 -4.39 -5.42 -15.15
N GLY A 231 -4.86 -6.55 -15.68
CA GLY A 231 -4.33 -7.15 -16.90
C GLY A 231 -2.93 -7.73 -16.73
N VAL A 232 -2.42 -8.30 -17.83
CA VAL A 232 -1.09 -8.91 -17.92
C VAL A 232 -0.40 -8.36 -19.16
N GLY A 233 0.84 -7.90 -19.00
CA GLY A 233 1.64 -7.48 -20.14
C GLY A 233 2.34 -8.64 -20.81
N CYS A 234 2.61 -8.51 -22.11
CA CYS A 234 3.40 -9.49 -22.85
C CYS A 234 4.91 -9.29 -22.62
N ASN A 235 5.68 -10.32 -22.96
CA ASN A 235 7.13 -10.29 -22.82
C ASN A 235 7.78 -9.44 -23.90
N ASP A 236 8.78 -8.66 -23.53
CA ASP A 236 9.70 -8.05 -24.48
C ASP A 236 10.68 -9.07 -25.08
N ALA A 237 11.55 -8.62 -26.00
CA ALA A 237 12.52 -9.51 -26.66
C ALA A 237 13.53 -10.15 -25.67
N GLY A 238 13.70 -9.57 -24.48
CA GLY A 238 14.52 -10.11 -23.39
C GLY A 238 13.76 -11.07 -22.47
N GLY A 239 12.48 -11.36 -22.75
CA GLY A 239 11.64 -12.25 -21.95
C GLY A 239 11.06 -11.60 -20.68
N VAL A 240 11.16 -10.28 -20.52
CA VAL A 240 10.62 -9.57 -19.35
C VAL A 240 9.17 -9.17 -19.64
N PRO A 241 8.19 -9.56 -18.79
CA PRO A 241 6.81 -9.11 -18.95
C PRO A 241 6.71 -7.62 -18.69
N LEU A 242 6.09 -6.87 -19.61
CA LEU A 242 5.86 -5.44 -19.41
C LEU A 242 4.85 -5.21 -18.28
N ALA A 243 5.34 -4.73 -17.15
CA ALA A 243 4.49 -4.35 -16.03
C ALA A 243 4.51 -2.83 -15.85
N ILE A 244 3.32 -2.21 -15.87
CA ILE A 244 3.17 -0.82 -15.42
C ILE A 244 3.14 -0.79 -13.89
N SER A 245 3.83 0.18 -13.31
CA SER A 245 3.86 0.50 -11.90
C SER A 245 3.62 1.99 -11.71
N TYR A 246 3.33 2.43 -10.49
CA TYR A 246 3.07 3.84 -10.20
C TYR A 246 3.63 4.27 -8.85
N ARG A 247 3.80 5.58 -8.70
CA ARG A 247 4.11 6.28 -7.44
C ARG A 247 3.33 7.60 -7.39
N GLY A 248 2.95 8.02 -6.18
CA GLY A 248 2.13 9.22 -5.97
C GLY A 248 0.63 8.92 -5.89
N CYS A 249 -0.16 9.96 -5.68
CA CYS A 249 -1.62 9.87 -5.55
C CYS A 249 -2.31 10.35 -6.83
N PRO A 250 -3.38 9.66 -7.27
CA PRO A 250 -4.22 10.12 -8.35
C PRO A 250 -5.19 11.23 -7.88
N ASP A 251 -4.68 12.24 -7.18
CA ASP A 251 -5.46 13.34 -6.61
C ASP A 251 -5.27 14.60 -7.46
N ARG A 252 -6.30 15.44 -7.53
CA ARG A 252 -6.18 16.77 -8.14
C ARG A 252 -5.01 17.55 -7.53
N LEU A 253 -4.34 18.34 -8.37
CA LEU A 253 -3.12 19.09 -8.02
C LEU A 253 -1.92 18.23 -7.61
N SER A 254 -2.00 16.90 -7.78
CA SER A 254 -0.88 15.99 -7.55
C SER A 254 -0.30 15.48 -8.87
N THR A 255 0.83 14.79 -8.77
CA THR A 255 1.45 14.09 -9.90
C THR A 255 1.47 12.60 -9.62
N LEU A 256 0.91 11.82 -10.56
CA LEU A 256 1.03 10.37 -10.57
C LEU A 256 2.18 9.98 -11.52
N SER A 257 3.26 9.45 -10.97
CA SER A 257 4.38 8.96 -11.77
C SER A 257 4.14 7.50 -12.14
N THR A 258 4.13 7.18 -13.43
CA THR A 258 4.04 5.82 -13.94
C THR A 258 5.37 5.35 -14.49
N THR A 259 5.68 4.08 -14.33
CA THR A 259 6.90 3.45 -14.84
C THR A 259 6.56 2.08 -15.45
N VAL A 260 7.08 1.80 -16.64
CA VAL A 260 7.07 0.46 -17.24
C VAL A 260 8.46 -0.18 -17.13
N ALA A 261 8.50 -1.42 -16.65
CA ALA A 261 9.72 -2.21 -16.60
C ALA A 261 9.98 -2.92 -17.95
N LEU A 262 11.25 -2.95 -18.35
CA LEU A 262 11.75 -3.49 -19.61
C LEU A 262 13.06 -4.26 -19.36
N SER A 263 13.46 -5.14 -20.28
CA SER A 263 14.79 -5.73 -20.22
C SER A 263 15.89 -4.67 -20.43
N ALA A 264 17.05 -4.85 -19.79
CA ALA A 264 18.14 -3.88 -19.85
C ALA A 264 18.68 -3.64 -21.27
N GLY A 265 18.51 -4.62 -22.18
CA GLY A 265 18.89 -4.51 -23.59
C GLY A 265 17.83 -3.87 -24.48
N ASN A 266 16.61 -3.64 -23.98
CA ASN A 266 15.54 -3.01 -24.74
C ASN A 266 15.75 -1.49 -24.78
N GLN A 267 16.07 -0.98 -25.98
CA GLN A 267 16.33 0.44 -26.24
C GLN A 267 15.21 1.10 -27.04
N GLY A 268 14.13 0.38 -27.35
CA GLY A 268 13.05 0.96 -28.14
C GLY A 268 12.22 1.96 -27.33
N PRO A 269 11.61 2.94 -28.01
CA PRO A 269 10.81 3.95 -27.34
C PRO A 269 9.54 3.34 -26.74
N SER A 270 9.11 3.93 -25.63
CA SER A 270 7.84 3.60 -25.00
C SER A 270 6.81 4.70 -25.26
N PHE A 271 5.54 4.33 -25.25
CA PHE A 271 4.41 5.23 -25.38
C PHE A 271 3.42 4.91 -24.28
N LEU A 272 2.98 5.93 -23.55
CA LEU A 272 1.90 5.79 -22.59
C LEU A 272 0.58 6.12 -23.30
N MET A 273 -0.31 5.14 -23.35
CA MET A 273 -1.70 5.29 -23.76
C MET A 273 -2.52 5.66 -22.53
N ILE A 274 -3.31 6.73 -22.65
CA ILE A 274 -4.27 7.18 -21.66
C ILE A 274 -5.66 7.08 -22.26
N GLY A 275 -6.49 6.28 -21.60
CA GLY A 275 -7.82 5.90 -22.00
C GLY A 275 -8.91 6.40 -21.06
N LEU A 276 -10.13 6.56 -21.59
CA LEU A 276 -11.36 6.77 -20.83
C LEU A 276 -12.21 5.49 -20.70
N SER A 277 -11.84 4.40 -21.38
CA SER A 277 -12.52 3.10 -21.30
C SER A 277 -11.54 1.93 -21.30
N ASP A 278 -11.86 0.89 -20.53
CA ASP A 278 -11.26 -0.45 -20.56
C ASP A 278 -12.21 -1.50 -21.17
N LEU A 279 -13.33 -1.05 -21.77
CA LEU A 279 -14.37 -1.93 -22.33
C LEU A 279 -14.52 -1.79 -23.84
N GLN A 280 -14.30 -0.60 -24.40
CA GLN A 280 -14.43 -0.36 -25.83
C GLN A 280 -13.56 0.80 -26.32
N TRP A 281 -13.13 0.74 -27.57
CA TRP A 281 -12.46 1.84 -28.26
C TRP A 281 -12.94 1.91 -29.71
N LEU A 282 -13.58 3.02 -30.08
CA LEU A 282 -14.14 3.23 -31.43
C LEU A 282 -15.06 2.09 -31.91
N GLY A 283 -15.85 1.51 -30.99
CA GLY A 283 -16.76 0.39 -31.27
C GLY A 283 -16.12 -1.00 -31.23
N ILE A 284 -14.82 -1.09 -31.00
CA ILE A 284 -14.10 -2.36 -30.82
C ILE A 284 -14.11 -2.71 -29.33
N GLN A 285 -14.48 -3.94 -28.98
CA GLN A 285 -14.45 -4.42 -27.60
C GLN A 285 -13.01 -4.57 -27.09
N LEU A 286 -12.77 -4.13 -25.85
CA LEU A 286 -11.53 -4.32 -25.12
C LEU A 286 -11.73 -5.42 -24.04
N PRO A 287 -10.68 -6.20 -23.72
CA PRO A 287 -9.35 -6.18 -24.31
C PRO A 287 -9.32 -6.70 -25.75
N LEU A 288 -8.58 -6.01 -26.63
CA LEU A 288 -8.35 -6.43 -28.00
C LEU A 288 -7.05 -7.25 -28.08
N ASP A 289 -7.14 -8.49 -28.55
CA ASP A 289 -5.97 -9.31 -28.87
C ASP A 289 -5.25 -8.76 -30.11
N LEU A 290 -3.99 -8.35 -29.93
CA LEU A 290 -3.17 -7.78 -30.99
C LEU A 290 -2.37 -8.84 -31.77
N GLY A 291 -2.53 -10.13 -31.43
CA GLY A 291 -1.85 -11.23 -32.10
C GLY A 291 -2.12 -11.28 -33.60
N LEU A 292 -3.35 -10.99 -34.03
CA LEU A 292 -3.73 -10.93 -35.45
C LEU A 292 -3.03 -9.79 -36.21
N LEU A 293 -2.54 -8.77 -35.50
CA LEU A 293 -1.75 -7.67 -36.07
C LEU A 293 -0.25 -7.94 -36.01
N GLY A 294 0.16 -9.11 -35.51
CA GLY A 294 1.56 -9.51 -35.36
C GLY A 294 2.17 -9.20 -34.00
N ALA A 295 1.42 -8.57 -33.07
CA ALA A 295 1.86 -8.39 -31.68
C ALA A 295 1.43 -9.59 -30.83
N THR A 296 2.00 -10.75 -31.13
CA THR A 296 1.64 -12.04 -30.52
C THR A 296 1.75 -12.01 -28.99
N GLY A 297 0.71 -12.45 -28.31
CA GLY A 297 0.63 -12.51 -26.84
C GLY A 297 0.31 -11.18 -26.16
N CYS A 298 0.17 -10.09 -26.92
CA CYS A 298 -0.11 -8.76 -26.39
C CYS A 298 -1.60 -8.41 -26.54
N SER A 299 -2.13 -7.69 -25.57
CA SER A 299 -3.50 -7.16 -25.62
C SER A 299 -3.50 -5.65 -25.44
N LEU A 300 -4.39 -4.97 -26.15
CA LEU A 300 -4.75 -3.59 -25.86
C LEU A 300 -5.90 -3.60 -24.84
N TYR A 301 -5.65 -3.12 -23.64
CA TYR A 301 -6.64 -3.08 -22.56
C TYR A 301 -7.41 -1.78 -22.51
N VAL A 302 -6.82 -0.68 -23.01
CA VAL A 302 -7.33 0.68 -22.81
C VAL A 302 -7.64 1.35 -24.14
N SER A 303 -8.65 2.21 -24.14
CA SER A 303 -8.87 3.16 -25.24
C SER A 303 -7.71 4.15 -25.33
N GLN A 304 -7.54 4.78 -26.50
CA GLN A 304 -6.38 5.65 -26.78
C GLN A 304 -6.84 7.08 -27.09
N GLU A 305 -7.42 7.76 -26.10
CA GLU A 305 -7.79 9.17 -26.25
C GLU A 305 -6.55 10.08 -26.27
N VAL A 306 -5.51 9.73 -25.50
CA VAL A 306 -4.24 10.44 -25.50
C VAL A 306 -3.09 9.45 -25.59
N LEU A 307 -2.14 9.73 -26.50
CA LEU A 307 -0.89 9.00 -26.62
C LEU A 307 0.27 9.92 -26.24
N VAL A 308 1.05 9.52 -25.26
CA VAL A 308 2.20 10.27 -24.76
C VAL A 308 3.48 9.54 -25.14
N GLY A 309 4.34 10.19 -25.92
CA GLY A 309 5.65 9.65 -26.29
C GLY A 309 6.17 10.25 -27.60
N PRO A 310 7.32 9.74 -28.11
CA PRO A 310 8.10 8.65 -27.53
C PRO A 310 8.76 9.04 -26.21
N LEU A 311 8.70 8.13 -25.23
CA LEU A 311 9.38 8.24 -23.95
C LEU A 311 10.70 7.49 -24.03
N ALA A 312 11.75 8.13 -23.53
CA ALA A 312 13.07 7.52 -23.47
C ALA A 312 13.04 6.28 -22.58
N THR A 313 13.76 5.25 -23.00
CA THR A 313 14.01 4.04 -22.21
C THR A 313 15.42 4.13 -21.66
N GLY A 314 15.55 4.26 -20.34
CA GLY A 314 16.83 4.40 -19.65
C GLY A 314 16.93 3.36 -18.54
N GLY A 315 17.98 2.53 -18.58
CA GLY A 315 18.25 1.57 -17.50
C GLY A 315 17.19 0.48 -17.31
N GLY A 316 16.57 -0.01 -18.40
CA GLY A 316 15.56 -1.06 -18.34
C GLY A 316 14.17 -0.57 -17.89
N SER A 317 13.89 0.72 -18.02
CA SER A 317 12.54 1.25 -17.75
C SER A 317 12.25 2.52 -18.53
N SER A 318 10.97 2.86 -18.63
CA SER A 318 10.51 4.15 -19.11
C SER A 318 9.45 4.70 -18.16
N SER A 319 9.41 6.02 -17.96
CA SER A 319 8.50 6.64 -16.99
C SER A 319 7.87 7.92 -17.51
N PHE A 320 6.68 8.21 -17.01
CA PHE A 320 5.97 9.46 -17.27
C PHE A 320 5.37 10.00 -15.97
N ALA A 321 5.52 11.31 -15.77
CA ALA A 321 4.91 12.01 -14.65
C ALA A 321 3.60 12.65 -15.15
N LEU A 322 2.45 12.07 -14.79
CA LEU A 322 1.12 12.57 -15.16
C LEU A 322 0.67 13.62 -14.14
N PRO A 323 0.68 14.92 -14.47
CA PRO A 323 0.08 15.94 -13.62
C PRO A 323 -1.45 15.85 -13.67
N ILE A 324 -2.10 15.93 -12.52
CA ILE A 324 -3.56 15.89 -12.41
C ILE A 324 -4.09 17.31 -12.17
N PRO A 325 -4.89 17.88 -13.08
CA PRO A 325 -5.39 19.25 -12.94
C PRO A 325 -6.27 19.47 -11.71
N ALA A 326 -6.46 20.74 -11.33
CA ALA A 326 -7.28 21.13 -10.16
C ALA A 326 -8.80 20.95 -10.34
N GLY A 327 -9.25 20.70 -11.57
CA GLY A 327 -10.67 20.77 -11.95
C GLY A 327 -11.55 19.84 -11.12
N ALA A 328 -12.56 20.39 -10.45
CA ALA A 328 -13.46 19.62 -9.59
C ALA A 328 -14.22 18.51 -10.34
N PHE A 329 -14.42 18.65 -11.66
CA PHE A 329 -15.01 17.63 -12.52
C PHE A 329 -14.20 16.34 -12.60
N LEU A 330 -12.94 16.34 -12.17
CA LEU A 330 -12.09 15.15 -12.13
C LEU A 330 -12.38 14.28 -10.91
N VAL A 331 -13.02 14.77 -9.84
CA VAL A 331 -13.29 13.94 -8.66
C VAL A 331 -14.23 12.79 -9.03
N GLY A 332 -13.79 11.56 -8.77
CA GLY A 332 -14.48 10.34 -9.18
C GLY A 332 -14.34 9.97 -10.65
N ALA A 333 -13.72 10.82 -11.48
CA ALA A 333 -13.47 10.50 -12.88
C ALA A 333 -12.51 9.31 -12.99
N ARG A 334 -12.76 8.44 -13.96
CA ARG A 334 -11.92 7.28 -14.23
C ARG A 334 -11.05 7.50 -15.47
N ALA A 335 -9.84 7.00 -15.41
CA ALA A 335 -8.89 6.98 -16.53
C ALA A 335 -8.09 5.68 -16.49
N TYR A 336 -7.62 5.23 -17.64
CA TYR A 336 -6.91 3.97 -17.80
C TYR A 336 -5.56 4.18 -18.46
N LEU A 337 -4.50 3.61 -17.92
CA LEU A 337 -3.14 3.85 -18.39
C LEU A 337 -2.46 2.55 -18.78
N GLN A 338 -1.92 2.48 -19.99
CA GLN A 338 -1.19 1.31 -20.47
C GLN A 338 0.02 1.76 -21.29
N TYR A 339 1.17 1.10 -21.10
CA TYR A 339 2.33 1.33 -21.95
C TYR A 339 2.29 0.41 -23.18
N ALA A 340 2.77 0.94 -24.29
CA ALA A 340 3.29 0.19 -25.43
C ALA A 340 4.78 0.48 -25.58
N ASN A 341 5.57 -0.49 -25.99
CA ASN A 341 6.99 -0.32 -26.26
C ASN A 341 7.33 -1.02 -27.58
N LEU A 342 8.23 -0.39 -28.35
CA LEU A 342 8.80 -1.04 -29.52
C LEU A 342 9.94 -1.95 -29.06
N SER A 343 9.78 -3.26 -29.19
CA SER A 343 10.79 -4.25 -28.80
C SER A 343 11.13 -5.14 -30.00
N PRO A 344 12.17 -4.77 -30.78
CA PRO A 344 12.59 -5.55 -31.95
C PRO A 344 12.88 -7.01 -31.59
N GLY A 345 12.22 -7.93 -32.30
CA GLY A 345 12.39 -9.37 -32.07
C GLY A 345 11.48 -9.98 -30.99
N ALA A 346 10.68 -9.18 -30.28
CA ALA A 346 9.70 -9.72 -29.32
C ALA A 346 8.57 -10.49 -30.02
N ASN A 347 8.10 -9.98 -31.16
CA ASN A 347 7.09 -10.58 -32.01
C ASN A 347 7.16 -9.97 -33.43
N PRO A 348 6.43 -10.50 -34.44
CA PRO A 348 6.47 -9.98 -35.81
C PRO A 348 6.21 -8.47 -35.95
N LEU A 349 5.37 -7.87 -35.08
CA LEU A 349 5.10 -6.42 -35.10
C LEU A 349 6.14 -5.61 -34.31
N SER A 350 7.03 -6.27 -33.57
CA SER A 350 7.98 -5.64 -32.63
C SER A 350 7.30 -4.68 -31.65
N LEU A 351 6.06 -4.98 -31.26
CA LEU A 351 5.24 -4.15 -30.38
C LEU A 351 4.82 -4.98 -29.18
N VAL A 352 5.11 -4.48 -27.98
CA VAL A 352 4.71 -5.12 -26.73
C VAL A 352 3.89 -4.15 -25.88
N THR A 353 2.90 -4.66 -25.16
CA THR A 353 2.01 -3.86 -24.31
C THR A 353 2.06 -4.35 -22.87
N SER A 354 1.89 -3.42 -21.92
CA SER A 354 1.92 -3.72 -20.51
C SER A 354 0.57 -4.18 -19.95
N SER A 355 0.56 -4.61 -18.68
CA SER A 355 -0.63 -4.46 -17.81
C SER A 355 -1.11 -2.99 -17.77
N TYR A 356 -2.26 -2.71 -17.19
CA TYR A 356 -2.83 -1.35 -17.17
C TYR A 356 -3.22 -0.91 -15.76
N LEU A 357 -3.27 0.41 -15.55
CA LEU A 357 -3.80 1.03 -14.34
C LEU A 357 -5.23 1.48 -14.58
N ASP A 358 -6.12 1.17 -13.64
CA ASP A 358 -7.48 1.68 -13.50
C ASP A 358 -7.46 2.75 -12.40
N LEU A 359 -7.56 4.02 -12.83
CA LEU A 359 -7.52 5.18 -11.96
C LEU A 359 -8.94 5.64 -11.61
N THR A 360 -9.14 6.07 -10.38
CA THR A 360 -10.23 6.95 -9.96
C THR A 360 -9.59 8.20 -9.34
N ILE A 361 -9.88 9.37 -9.88
CA ILE A 361 -9.25 10.61 -9.42
C ILE A 361 -9.94 11.13 -8.15
N GLY A 362 -9.16 11.62 -7.19
CA GLY A 362 -9.62 12.26 -5.95
C GLY A 362 -9.59 13.78 -5.96
#